data_AF-A0A662TF82-F1
#
_entry.id   AF-A0A662TF82-F1
#
_cell.length_a   1.000
_cell.length_b   1.000
_cell.length_c   1.000
_cell.angle_alpha   90.00
_cell.angle_beta   90.00
_cell.angle_gamma   90.00
#
_symmetry.space_group_name_H-M   'P 1'
#
loop_
_entity.id
_entity.type
_entity.pdbx_description
1 polymer ?
#
loop_
_entity_poly.entity_id
_entity_poly.type
_entity_poly.pdbx_seq_one_letter_code
_entity_poly.pdbx_strand_id
1 'polypeptide(L)'
;MVDTLILKIKRLDERAKLPTKIHVGDAGLDLFSIESVEVKPREIAEIRTGIAVEIPQGYFGLIKDRSGLAARGLHVLAGVIDEGYRGEIKVIVVNLGNKPLRIPEG
;
A
#
# COMPACT_ATOMS: atom_id res chain seq x y z
N MET A 1 24.89 16.27 12.21
CA MET A 1 23.51 16.52 11.76
C MET A 1 22.94 15.17 11.40
N VAL A 2 21.77 14.79 11.91
CA VAL A 2 21.09 13.58 11.43
C VAL A 2 20.33 14.02 10.19
N ASP A 3 20.67 13.47 9.03
CA ASP A 3 19.94 13.78 7.81
C ASP A 3 18.50 13.27 7.97
N THR A 4 17.55 14.21 8.04
CA THR A 4 16.14 13.89 8.13
C THR A 4 15.65 13.41 6.77
N LEU A 5 15.25 12.14 6.69
CA LEU A 5 14.61 11.58 5.49
C LEU A 5 13.16 12.06 5.39
N ILE A 6 12.83 12.82 4.34
CA ILE A 6 11.48 13.34 4.10
C ILE A 6 10.85 12.59 2.92
N LEU A 7 9.75 11.87 3.18
CA LEU A 7 8.92 11.28 2.14
C LEU A 7 7.77 12.24 1.80
N LYS A 8 7.74 12.78 0.57
CA LYS A 8 6.62 13.63 0.12
C LYS A 8 5.51 12.78 -0.46
N ILE A 9 4.27 13.15 -0.14
CA ILE A 9 3.07 12.40 -0.56
C ILE A 9 2.07 13.40 -1.16
N LYS A 10 1.52 13.07 -2.32
CA LYS A 10 0.50 13.86 -3.01
C LYS A 10 -0.79 13.04 -3.09
N ARG A 11 -1.91 13.63 -2.69
CA ARG A 11 -3.25 13.10 -2.98
C ARG A 11 -3.59 13.38 -4.44
N LEU A 12 -3.98 12.32 -5.16
CA LEU A 12 -4.46 12.35 -6.54
C LEU A 12 -6.00 12.22 -6.60
N ASP A 13 -6.60 11.64 -5.56
CA ASP A 13 -8.04 11.51 -5.38
C ASP A 13 -8.46 12.14 -4.03
N GLU A 14 -9.63 12.75 -3.96
CA GLU A 14 -10.13 13.42 -2.74
C GLU A 14 -10.43 12.44 -1.60
N ARG A 15 -10.75 11.18 -1.94
CA ARG A 15 -10.98 10.10 -0.97
C ARG A 15 -9.70 9.53 -0.37
N ALA A 16 -8.55 9.86 -0.96
CA ALA A 16 -7.27 9.31 -0.54
C ALA A 16 -6.92 9.72 0.91
N LYS A 17 -6.64 8.71 1.73
CA LYS A 17 -6.07 8.91 3.08
C LYS A 17 -4.56 8.91 3.00
N LEU A 18 -3.93 9.82 3.75
CA LEU A 18 -2.48 9.83 3.85
C LEU A 18 -2.00 8.61 4.66
N PRO A 19 -0.89 7.97 4.27
CA PRO A 19 -0.32 6.85 5.00
C PRO A 19 0.07 7.23 6.43
N THR A 20 -0.13 6.32 7.39
CA THR A 20 0.15 6.56 8.81
C THR A 20 1.00 5.46 9.40
N LYS A 21 1.68 5.77 10.51
CA LYS A 21 2.23 4.76 11.43
C LYS A 21 1.24 4.54 12.56
N ILE A 22 1.11 3.31 13.03
CA ILE A 22 0.29 3.01 14.20
C ILE A 22 1.11 3.26 15.46
N HIS A 23 2.36 2.82 15.46
CA HIS A 23 3.26 2.91 16.60
C HIS A 23 4.59 3.59 16.24
N VAL A 24 5.20 4.20 17.25
CA VAL A 24 6.57 4.69 17.15
C VAL A 24 7.50 3.50 16.89
N GLY A 25 8.31 3.60 15.85
CA GLY A 25 9.23 2.53 15.45
C GLY A 25 8.67 1.54 14.42
N ASP A 26 7.41 1.68 13.99
CA ASP A 26 6.88 0.87 12.90
C ASP A 26 7.74 0.99 11.64
N ALA A 27 8.03 -0.16 11.03
CA ALA A 27 8.89 -0.25 9.86
C ALA A 27 8.30 0.44 8.62
N GLY A 28 6.97 0.36 8.46
CA GLY A 28 6.25 0.87 7.29
C GLY A 28 5.21 1.92 7.63
N LEU A 29 4.49 2.35 6.58
CA LEU A 29 3.31 3.18 6.66
C LEU A 29 2.13 2.36 6.13
N ASP A 30 1.00 2.39 6.83
CA ASP A 30 -0.22 1.74 6.35
C ASP A 30 -0.77 2.48 5.12
N LEU A 31 -1.14 1.73 4.09
CA LEU A 31 -1.82 2.22 2.88
C LEU A 31 -3.32 1.93 2.97
N PHE A 32 -4.12 2.82 2.40
CA PHE A 32 -5.58 2.76 2.47
C PHE A 32 -6.18 2.66 1.08
N SER A 33 -7.26 1.90 0.94
CA SER A 33 -8.01 1.80 -0.31
C SER A 33 -8.95 3.00 -0.46
N ILE A 34 -9.10 3.53 -1.68
CA ILE A 34 -10.13 4.56 -1.97
C ILE A 34 -11.49 3.95 -2.38
N GLU A 35 -11.58 2.63 -2.40
CA GLU A 35 -12.79 1.91 -2.80
C GLU A 35 -12.93 0.59 -2.03
N SER A 36 -14.17 0.11 -1.88
CA SER A 36 -14.41 -1.23 -1.35
C SER A 36 -14.19 -2.27 -2.43
N VAL A 37 -13.23 -3.18 -2.22
CA VAL A 37 -12.90 -4.26 -3.14
C VAL A 37 -13.15 -5.60 -2.47
N GLU A 38 -13.81 -6.52 -3.18
CA GLU A 38 -13.85 -7.93 -2.80
C GLU A 38 -12.89 -8.72 -3.69
N VAL A 39 -11.94 -9.43 -3.06
CA VAL A 39 -10.97 -10.28 -3.76
C VAL A 39 -11.35 -11.73 -3.54
N LYS A 40 -11.85 -12.40 -4.58
CA LYS A 40 -12.27 -13.80 -4.56
C LYS A 40 -11.05 -14.73 -4.42
N PRO A 41 -11.25 -15.98 -3.96
CA PRO A 41 -10.17 -16.96 -3.93
C PRO A 41 -9.47 -17.08 -5.29
N ARG A 42 -8.13 -17.04 -5.28
CA ARG A 42 -7.24 -17.08 -6.45
C ARG A 42 -7.32 -15.86 -7.38
N GLU A 43 -8.12 -14.85 -7.06
CA GLU A 43 -8.19 -13.61 -7.84
C GLU A 43 -6.98 -12.73 -7.56
N ILE A 44 -6.48 -12.09 -8.63
CA ILE A 44 -5.55 -10.97 -8.55
C ILE A 44 -6.36 -9.70 -8.70
N ALA A 45 -6.19 -8.76 -7.77
CA ALA A 45 -6.85 -7.47 -7.79
C ALA A 45 -5.84 -6.33 -7.66
N GLU A 46 -6.14 -5.22 -8.31
CA GLU A 46 -5.41 -3.95 -8.17
C GLU A 46 -6.21 -3.03 -7.25
N ILE A 47 -5.62 -2.65 -6.11
CA ILE A 47 -6.26 -1.80 -5.11
C ILE A 47 -5.69 -0.39 -5.24
N ARG A 48 -6.57 0.57 -5.55
CA ARG A 48 -6.20 1.97 -5.70
C ARG A 48 -6.04 2.65 -4.35
N THR A 49 -5.00 3.47 -4.20
CA THR A 49 -4.77 4.26 -2.97
C THR A 49 -5.02 5.75 -3.16
N GLY A 50 -5.12 6.22 -4.40
CA GLY A 50 -5.31 7.63 -4.71
C GLY A 50 -4.16 8.54 -4.30
N ILE A 51 -2.97 8.00 -3.99
CA ILE A 51 -1.77 8.78 -3.65
C ILE A 51 -0.62 8.52 -4.63
N ALA A 52 0.24 9.52 -4.79
CA ALA A 52 1.58 9.39 -5.36
C ALA A 52 2.62 9.78 -4.30
N VAL A 53 3.83 9.25 -4.44
CA VAL A 53 4.95 9.56 -3.53
C VAL A 53 6.18 10.02 -4.31
N GLU A 54 6.99 10.85 -3.65
CA GLU A 54 8.35 11.15 -4.08
C GLU A 54 9.30 10.37 -3.17
N ILE A 55 9.72 9.19 -3.62
CA ILE A 55 10.72 8.39 -2.90
C ILE A 55 12.04 9.18 -2.84
N PRO A 56 12.67 9.32 -1.66
CA PRO A 56 13.93 10.02 -1.53
C PRO A 56 15.05 9.39 -2.36
N GLN A 57 16.00 10.22 -2.80
CA GLN A 57 17.13 9.76 -3.60
C GLN A 57 17.94 8.67 -2.89
N GLY A 58 18.26 7.58 -3.60
CA GLY A 58 18.99 6.44 -3.07
C GLY A 58 18.13 5.41 -2.32
N TYR A 59 16.81 5.55 -2.35
CA TYR A 59 15.85 4.63 -1.72
C TYR A 59 14.85 4.07 -2.74
N PHE A 60 14.16 3.02 -2.34
CA PHE A 60 12.96 2.51 -2.99
C PHE A 60 11.86 2.33 -1.94
N GLY A 61 10.60 2.36 -2.37
CA GLY A 61 9.47 1.97 -1.52
C GLY A 61 9.23 0.47 -1.65
N LEU A 62 8.93 -0.21 -0.53
CA LEU A 62 8.47 -1.59 -0.52
C LEU A 62 7.04 -1.66 0.02
N ILE A 63 6.11 -2.13 -0.80
CA ILE A 63 4.77 -2.50 -0.37
C ILE A 63 4.82 -3.94 0.13
N LYS A 64 4.41 -4.16 1.37
CA LYS A 64 4.36 -5.48 2.00
C LYS A 64 2.99 -5.72 2.64
N ASP A 65 2.63 -6.99 2.73
CA ASP A 65 1.42 -7.43 3.40
C ASP A 65 1.44 -7.07 4.90
N ARG A 66 0.28 -6.68 5.43
CA ARG A 66 0.07 -6.68 6.88
C ARG A 66 -0.12 -8.11 7.35
N SER A 67 0.60 -8.51 8.40
CA SER A 67 0.59 -9.89 8.90
C SER A 67 -0.82 -10.44 9.17
N GLY A 68 -1.74 -9.62 9.70
CA GLY A 68 -3.13 -10.00 9.92
C GLY A 68 -3.92 -10.29 8.64
N LEU A 69 -3.63 -9.59 7.53
CA LEU A 69 -4.22 -9.89 6.22
C LEU A 69 -3.55 -11.10 5.57
N ALA A 70 -2.23 -11.24 5.72
CA ALA A 70 -1.47 -12.40 5.27
C ALA A 70 -1.95 -13.70 5.92
N ALA A 71 -2.23 -13.68 7.23
CA ALA A 71 -2.81 -14.82 7.96
C ALA A 71 -4.19 -15.25 7.43
N ARG A 72 -4.90 -14.35 6.74
CA ARG A 72 -6.19 -14.64 6.07
C ARG A 72 -6.03 -15.05 4.60
N GLY A 73 -4.79 -15.11 4.10
CA GLY A 73 -4.46 -15.52 2.74
C GLY A 73 -4.22 -14.37 1.75
N LEU A 74 -4.27 -13.10 2.17
CA LEU A 74 -3.97 -12.00 1.25
C LEU A 74 -2.47 -11.83 1.09
N HIS A 75 -1.97 -11.87 -0.14
CA HIS A 75 -0.56 -11.63 -0.43
C HIS A 75 -0.40 -10.45 -1.39
N VAL A 76 0.57 -9.58 -1.12
CA VAL A 76 0.94 -8.50 -2.03
C VAL A 76 1.82 -9.06 -3.14
N LEU A 77 1.48 -8.77 -4.38
CA LEU A 77 2.31 -9.04 -5.56
C LEU A 77 3.08 -7.78 -5.96
N ALA A 78 4.23 -7.96 -6.60
CA ALA A 78 5.16 -6.88 -6.91
C ALA A 78 5.49 -6.07 -5.62
N GLY A 79 5.47 -4.73 -5.69
CA GLY A 79 5.56 -3.87 -4.52
C GLY A 79 6.82 -3.01 -4.43
N VAL A 80 7.75 -3.12 -5.39
CA VAL A 80 8.87 -2.17 -5.50
C VAL A 80 8.36 -0.88 -6.14
N ILE A 81 8.52 0.24 -5.44
CA ILE A 81 8.26 1.60 -5.95
C ILE A 81 9.61 2.29 -6.18
N ASP A 82 9.95 2.50 -7.45
CA ASP A 82 11.21 3.11 -7.84
C ASP A 82 11.32 4.59 -7.42
N GLU A 83 12.55 5.06 -7.23
CA GLU A 83 12.87 6.46 -6.91
C GLU A 83 12.17 7.46 -7.84
N GLY A 84 12.14 7.16 -9.14
CA GLY A 84 11.56 8.01 -10.19
C GLY A 84 10.05 7.85 -10.38
N TYR A 85 9.39 6.92 -9.69
CA TYR A 85 7.97 6.67 -9.88
C TYR A 85 7.13 7.83 -9.34
N ARG A 86 6.23 8.37 -10.16
CA ARG A 86 5.32 9.48 -9.79
C ARG A 86 3.85 9.18 -10.05
N GLY A 87 3.55 7.95 -10.46
CA GLY A 87 2.18 7.49 -10.67
C GLY A 87 1.44 7.24 -9.35
N GLU A 88 0.17 6.86 -9.48
CA GLU A 88 -0.61 6.40 -8.34
C GLU A 88 -0.01 5.11 -7.78
N ILE A 89 0.23 5.06 -6.46
CA ILE A 89 0.53 3.80 -5.79
C ILE A 89 -0.71 2.91 -5.88
N LYS A 90 -0.57 1.77 -6.54
CA LYS A 90 -1.59 0.74 -6.56
C LYS A 90 -1.04 -0.54 -5.93
N VAL A 91 -1.82 -1.14 -5.05
CA VAL A 91 -1.43 -2.35 -4.34
C VAL A 91 -2.01 -3.54 -5.10
N ILE A 92 -1.15 -4.32 -5.74
CA ILE A 92 -1.56 -5.55 -6.40
C ILE A 92 -1.58 -6.65 -5.36
N VAL A 93 -2.71 -7.34 -5.24
CA VAL A 93 -2.89 -8.42 -4.27
C VAL A 93 -3.40 -9.69 -4.94
N VAL A 94 -3.11 -10.83 -4.33
CA VAL A 94 -3.73 -12.12 -4.63
C VAL A 94 -4.33 -12.72 -3.37
N ASN A 95 -5.52 -13.30 -3.49
CA ASN A 95 -6.13 -14.05 -2.39
C ASN A 95 -5.77 -15.55 -2.48
N LEU A 96 -4.78 -15.95 -1.68
CA LEU A 96 -4.33 -17.33 -1.47
C LEU A 96 -5.18 -18.09 -0.43
N GLY A 97 -6.29 -17.50 0.05
CA GLY A 97 -7.30 -18.16 0.86
C GLY A 97 -8.38 -18.87 0.04
N ASN A 98 -9.36 -19.46 0.72
CA ASN A 98 -10.49 -20.20 0.14
C ASN A 98 -11.85 -19.50 0.30
N LYS A 99 -11.87 -18.29 0.85
CA LYS A 99 -13.05 -17.43 0.99
C LYS A 99 -12.77 -16.05 0.40
N PRO A 100 -13.79 -15.32 -0.10
CA PRO A 100 -13.63 -13.93 -0.48
C PRO A 100 -13.07 -13.08 0.66
N LEU A 101 -12.17 -12.16 0.34
CA LEU A 101 -11.62 -11.17 1.26
C LEU A 101 -12.10 -9.79 0.86
N ARG A 102 -12.82 -9.14 1.77
CA ARG A 102 -13.25 -7.75 1.59
C ARG A 102 -12.19 -6.79 2.13
N ILE A 103 -11.77 -5.87 1.27
CA ILE A 103 -10.96 -4.70 1.59
C ILE A 103 -11.92 -3.51 1.56
N PRO A 104 -12.30 -2.95 2.72
CA PRO A 104 -13.16 -1.77 2.74
C PRO A 104 -12.43 -0.53 2.22
N GLU A 105 -13.19 0.46 1.79
CA GLU A 105 -12.66 1.82 1.61
C GLU A 105 -12.16 2.37 2.95
N GLY A 106 -10.99 3.01 2.89
CA GLY A 106 -10.40 3.77 3.98
C GLY A 106 -9.49 3.03 4.93
#